data_AF-A0A0M4TM34-F1
#
_entry.id   AF-A0A0M4TM34-F1
#
_cell.length_a   1.000
_cell.length_b   1.000
_cell.length_c   1.000
_cell.angle_alpha   90.00
_cell.angle_beta   90.00
_cell.angle_gamma   90.00
#
_symmetry.space_group_name_H-M   'P 1'
#
loop_
_entity.id
_entity.type
_entity.pdbx_description
1 polymer ?
#
loop_
_entity_poly.entity_id
_entity_poly.type
_entity_poly.pdbx_seq_one_letter_code
_entity_poly.pdbx_strand_id
1 'polypeptide(L)'
;MKSGVTFHQLQEEDIYDWNGEQLKSEVRQHLSVNHIVRVQVNYPDNCFEAIYVEITAVEGTELIGTVLDTYRHFLEDEIIYVENGETVRFHRACVIEVPLTWNNDLQAVAEKTGIGRTITGVLPSSPQE
;
A
#
# COMPACT_ATOMS: atom_id res chain seq x y z
N MET A 1 -9.11 4.31 -14.52
CA MET A 1 -7.83 3.66 -14.79
C MET A 1 -7.69 3.52 -16.29
N LYS A 2 -6.55 3.91 -16.87
CA LYS A 2 -6.32 3.73 -18.31
C LYS A 2 -6.09 2.25 -18.67
N SER A 3 -6.39 1.87 -19.90
CA SER A 3 -6.28 0.47 -20.36
C SER A 3 -4.84 -0.04 -20.26
N GLY A 4 -4.66 -1.26 -19.76
CA GLY A 4 -3.35 -1.89 -19.60
C GLY A 4 -2.57 -1.51 -18.34
N VAL A 5 -3.08 -0.58 -17.51
CA VAL A 5 -2.56 -0.36 -16.16
C VAL A 5 -2.92 -1.55 -15.28
N THR A 6 -1.99 -2.01 -14.43
CA THR A 6 -2.17 -3.16 -13.54
C THR A 6 -1.60 -2.87 -12.16
N PHE A 7 -2.17 -3.47 -11.10
CA PHE A 7 -1.56 -3.40 -9.76
C PHE A 7 -0.38 -4.37 -9.68
N HIS A 8 0.74 -3.92 -9.10
CA HIS A 8 1.87 -4.80 -8.85
C HIS A 8 1.63 -5.62 -7.57
N GLN A 9 1.35 -6.91 -7.76
CA GLN A 9 1.27 -7.86 -6.65
C GLN A 9 2.69 -8.28 -6.24
N LEU A 10 3.11 -7.85 -5.05
CA LEU A 10 4.32 -8.32 -4.38
C LEU A 10 4.07 -9.72 -3.77
N GLN A 11 5.08 -10.58 -3.78
CA GLN A 11 5.11 -11.75 -2.89
C GLN A 11 5.45 -11.28 -1.44
N GLU A 12 5.65 -12.21 -0.50
CA GLU A 12 6.07 -11.86 0.87
C GLU A 12 7.59 -11.66 1.00
N GLU A 13 8.34 -12.23 0.06
CA GLU A 13 9.78 -12.04 -0.11
C GLU A 13 10.17 -10.70 -0.76
N ASP A 14 9.27 -10.05 -1.51
CA ASP A 14 9.56 -8.78 -2.21
C ASP A 14 9.40 -7.52 -1.33
N ILE A 15 9.11 -7.70 -0.04
CA ILE A 15 8.72 -6.61 0.88
C ILE A 15 9.88 -6.27 1.81
N TYR A 16 10.41 -5.05 1.68
CA TYR A 16 11.56 -4.57 2.47
C TYR A 16 11.30 -3.19 3.06
N ASP A 17 11.96 -2.87 4.18
CA ASP A 17 11.93 -1.52 4.74
C ASP A 17 13.01 -0.59 4.15
N TRP A 18 13.06 0.64 4.66
CA TRP A 18 14.04 1.66 4.32
C TRP A 18 15.50 1.31 4.74
N ASN A 19 15.71 0.27 5.55
CA ASN A 19 17.02 -0.25 5.93
C ASN A 19 17.41 -1.50 5.10
N GLY A 20 16.46 -2.11 4.37
CA GLY A 20 16.66 -3.34 3.59
C GLY A 20 16.32 -4.62 4.35
N GLU A 21 15.62 -4.54 5.48
CA GLU A 21 15.15 -5.72 6.23
C GLU A 21 13.83 -6.24 5.66
N GLN A 22 13.68 -7.57 5.52
CA GLN A 22 12.47 -8.19 4.96
C GLN A 22 11.31 -8.13 5.94
N LEU A 23 10.12 -7.82 5.43
CA LEU A 23 8.93 -7.50 6.22
C LEU A 23 7.80 -8.48 5.98
N LYS A 24 7.02 -8.80 7.03
CA LYS A 24 5.86 -9.67 6.88
C LYS A 24 4.62 -8.89 6.49
N SER A 25 3.80 -9.52 5.65
CA SER A 25 2.61 -8.89 5.08
C SER A 25 1.42 -8.79 6.06
N GLU A 26 1.60 -9.15 7.33
CA GLU A 26 0.55 -9.38 8.33
C GLU A 26 -0.39 -8.18 8.53
N VAL A 27 0.12 -6.94 8.55
CA VAL A 27 -0.73 -5.73 8.63
C VAL A 27 -1.72 -5.62 7.46
N ARG A 28 -1.39 -6.18 6.29
CA ARG A 28 -2.29 -6.20 5.13
C ARG A 28 -3.56 -7.00 5.39
N GLN A 29 -3.56 -7.91 6.37
CA GLN A 29 -4.74 -8.64 6.82
C GLN A 29 -5.65 -7.75 7.70
N HIS A 30 -5.07 -6.85 8.49
CA HIS A 30 -5.78 -5.90 9.34
C HIS A 30 -6.34 -4.68 8.60
N LEU A 31 -6.05 -4.50 7.31
CA LEU A 31 -6.59 -3.40 6.51
C LEU A 31 -8.13 -3.45 6.42
N SER A 32 -8.76 -2.31 6.72
CA SER A 32 -10.20 -2.14 6.85
C SER A 32 -10.67 -0.84 6.16
N VAL A 33 -11.96 -0.53 6.23
CA VAL A 33 -12.52 0.68 5.62
C VAL A 33 -12.00 1.94 6.34
N ASN A 34 -11.80 3.02 5.58
CA ASN A 34 -11.12 4.27 5.95
C ASN A 34 -9.60 4.15 6.17
N HIS A 35 -8.98 2.98 5.96
CA HIS A 35 -7.52 2.87 6.03
C HIS A 35 -6.90 3.40 4.74
N ILE A 36 -5.88 4.26 4.86
CA ILE A 36 -5.13 4.80 3.72
C ILE A 36 -3.88 3.95 3.52
N VAL A 37 -3.75 3.36 2.34
CA VAL A 37 -2.62 2.54 1.93
C VAL A 37 -1.90 3.14 0.74
N ARG A 38 -0.67 2.72 0.50
CA ARG A 38 0.03 2.98 -0.77
C ARG A 38 0.12 1.70 -1.56
N VAL A 39 -0.06 1.78 -2.88
CA VAL A 39 -0.05 0.64 -3.80
C VAL A 39 0.75 1.00 -5.04
N GLN A 40 1.50 0.04 -5.60
CA GLN A 40 2.18 0.25 -6.87
C GLN A 40 1.26 -0.15 -8.03
N VAL A 41 1.20 0.70 -9.06
CA VAL A 41 0.63 0.36 -10.36
C VAL A 41 1.72 0.39 -11.43
N ASN A 42 1.66 -0.57 -12.34
CA ASN A 42 2.55 -0.74 -13.47
C ASN A 42 1.82 -0.31 -14.75
N TYR A 43 2.53 0.37 -15.64
CA TYR A 43 2.01 0.93 -16.89
C TYR A 43 2.40 0.07 -18.12
N PRO A 44 1.71 0.23 -19.28
CA PRO A 44 2.03 -0.50 -20.52
C PRO A 44 3.43 -0.25 -21.10
N ASP A 45 4.11 0.82 -20.69
CA ASP A 45 5.46 1.21 -21.11
C ASP A 45 6.57 0.67 -20.18
N ASN A 46 6.21 -0.09 -19.14
CA ASN A 46 7.06 -0.56 -18.03
C ASN A 46 7.50 0.53 -17.03
N CYS A 47 6.96 1.74 -17.11
CA CYS A 47 7.01 2.65 -15.97
C CYS A 47 6.05 2.18 -14.87
N PHE A 48 6.25 2.70 -13.65
CA PHE A 48 5.44 2.40 -12.49
C PHE A 48 5.31 3.63 -11.60
N GLU A 49 4.21 3.72 -10.86
CA GLU A 49 4.01 4.73 -9.83
C GLU A 49 3.47 4.11 -8.54
N ALA A 50 3.53 4.86 -7.44
CA ALA A 50 3.11 4.40 -6.12
C ALA A 50 2.12 5.40 -5.49
N ILE A 51 0.82 5.14 -5.72
CA ILE A 51 -0.31 6.00 -5.37
C ILE A 51 -0.85 5.69 -3.97
N TYR A 52 -1.45 6.68 -3.30
CA TYR A 52 -2.22 6.47 -2.08
C TYR A 52 -3.70 6.20 -2.40
N VAL A 53 -4.33 5.33 -1.61
CA VAL A 53 -5.73 4.91 -1.77
C VAL A 53 -6.37 4.75 -0.39
N GLU A 54 -7.51 5.38 -0.17
CA GLU A 54 -8.38 5.15 0.98
C GLU A 54 -9.31 3.98 0.70
N ILE A 55 -9.28 2.95 1.54
CA ILE A 55 -10.10 1.75 1.38
C ILE A 55 -11.56 2.09 1.72
N THR A 56 -12.46 1.95 0.74
CA THR A 56 -13.89 2.22 0.87
C THR A 56 -14.73 0.96 1.03
N ALA A 57 -14.23 -0.21 0.58
CA ALA A 57 -14.83 -1.51 0.86
C ALA A 57 -13.80 -2.65 0.90
N VAL A 58 -14.20 -3.77 1.51
CA VAL A 58 -13.39 -4.99 1.66
C VAL A 58 -14.18 -6.18 1.14
N GLU A 59 -13.61 -6.93 0.21
CA GLU A 59 -14.22 -8.12 -0.41
C GLU A 59 -13.29 -9.34 -0.24
N GLY A 60 -13.13 -9.78 1.01
CA GLY A 60 -12.20 -10.84 1.37
C GLY A 60 -10.74 -10.40 1.21
N THR A 61 -10.05 -10.96 0.24
CA THR A 61 -8.66 -10.57 -0.10
C THR A 61 -8.56 -9.40 -1.08
N GLU A 62 -9.67 -8.99 -1.69
CA GLU A 62 -9.76 -7.76 -2.48
C GLU A 62 -10.09 -6.55 -1.61
N LEU A 63 -9.50 -5.42 -1.97
CA LEU A 63 -9.77 -4.09 -1.43
C LEU A 63 -10.36 -3.22 -2.55
N ILE A 64 -11.37 -2.43 -2.23
CA ILE A 64 -11.85 -1.35 -3.09
C ILE A 64 -11.53 -0.04 -2.38
N GLY A 65 -11.05 0.96 -3.12
CA GLY A 65 -10.73 2.25 -2.53
C GLY A 65 -10.75 3.41 -3.50
N THR A 66 -10.72 4.62 -2.95
CA THR A 66 -10.66 5.89 -3.67
C THR A 66 -9.22 6.39 -3.66
N VAL A 67 -8.67 6.71 -4.82
CA VAL A 67 -7.30 7.23 -4.96
C VAL A 67 -7.21 8.60 -4.30
N LEU A 68 -6.40 8.70 -3.22
CA LEU A 68 -6.17 9.92 -2.46
C LEU A 68 -4.90 10.60 -2.93
N ASP A 69 -5.01 11.28 -4.06
CA ASP A 69 -3.89 11.88 -4.75
C ASP A 69 -3.94 13.42 -4.71
N THR A 70 -3.77 13.94 -3.51
CA THR A 70 -3.61 15.37 -3.25
C THR A 70 -2.15 15.83 -3.31
N TYR A 71 -1.21 14.93 -3.70
CA TYR A 71 0.23 15.14 -3.59
C TYR A 71 1.09 14.73 -4.79
N ARG A 72 0.59 14.03 -5.84
CA ARG A 72 1.36 13.92 -7.10
C ARG A 72 1.44 15.29 -7.76
N HIS A 73 2.66 15.70 -8.08
CA HIS A 73 2.94 16.85 -8.95
C HIS A 73 3.18 16.33 -10.36
N PHE A 74 2.16 16.43 -11.21
CA PHE A 74 2.29 16.11 -12.63
C PHE A 74 2.97 17.25 -13.38
N LEU A 75 3.80 16.91 -14.37
CA LEU A 75 4.30 17.87 -15.35
C LEU A 75 3.21 18.20 -16.40
N GLU A 76 3.37 19.34 -17.07
CA GLU A 76 2.57 19.65 -18.26
C GLU A 76 2.82 18.57 -19.34
N ASP A 77 1.76 18.14 -20.02
CA ASP A 77 1.70 16.99 -20.93
C ASP A 77 1.98 15.58 -20.33
N GLU A 78 2.06 15.42 -19.00
CA GLU A 78 2.25 14.08 -18.38
C GLU A 78 0.99 13.20 -18.45
N ILE A 79 1.18 11.91 -18.77
CA ILE A 79 0.08 10.94 -18.88
C ILE A 79 -0.33 10.45 -17.48
N ILE A 80 -1.36 11.08 -16.89
CA ILE A 80 -2.01 10.56 -15.68
C ILE A 80 -2.67 9.21 -16.00
N TYR A 81 -2.22 8.11 -15.41
CA TYR A 81 -2.74 6.75 -15.70
C TYR A 81 -3.85 6.30 -14.75
N VAL A 82 -3.86 6.82 -13.52
CA VAL A 82 -4.88 6.62 -12.49
C VAL A 82 -5.18 7.97 -11.84
N GLU A 83 -6.43 8.44 -11.94
CA GLU A 83 -6.80 9.81 -11.56
C GLU A 83 -7.09 9.97 -10.05
N ASN A 84 -6.93 11.19 -9.52
CA ASN A 84 -7.33 11.51 -8.15
C ASN A 84 -8.85 11.38 -7.98
N GLY A 85 -9.31 10.77 -6.89
CA GLY A 85 -10.72 10.49 -6.65
C GLY A 85 -11.28 9.30 -7.43
N GLU A 86 -10.45 8.59 -8.19
CA GLU A 86 -10.87 7.40 -8.95
C GLU A 86 -11.11 6.20 -8.00
N THR A 87 -12.16 5.42 -8.25
CA THR A 87 -12.38 4.14 -7.55
C THR A 87 -11.60 3.01 -8.22
N VAL A 88 -10.75 2.33 -7.45
CA VAL A 88 -9.94 1.19 -7.87
C VAL A 88 -10.23 -0.05 -7.02
N ARG A 89 -10.06 -1.25 -7.61
CA ARG A 89 -10.06 -2.54 -6.88
C ARG A 89 -8.68 -3.21 -7.04
N PHE A 90 -8.13 -3.74 -5.95
CA PHE A 90 -6.80 -4.36 -5.90
C PHE A 90 -6.72 -5.43 -4.81
N HIS A 91 -5.91 -6.46 -5.04
CA HIS A 91 -5.62 -7.48 -4.04
C HIS A 91 -4.82 -6.90 -2.86
N ARG A 92 -5.08 -7.35 -1.62
CA ARG A 92 -4.36 -6.92 -0.41
C ARG A 92 -2.83 -6.96 -0.57
N ALA A 93 -2.30 -7.97 -1.27
CA ALA A 93 -0.86 -8.13 -1.48
C ALA A 93 -0.20 -7.03 -2.36
N CYS A 94 -0.97 -6.18 -3.03
CA CYS A 94 -0.46 -5.04 -3.81
C CYS A 94 -0.13 -3.81 -2.92
N VAL A 95 -0.35 -3.88 -1.61
CA VAL A 95 -0.08 -2.79 -0.66
C VAL A 95 1.40 -2.70 -0.32
N ILE A 96 2.03 -1.59 -0.73
CA ILE A 96 3.46 -1.30 -0.59
C ILE A 96 3.79 -0.33 0.55
N GLU A 97 2.80 0.26 1.22
CA GLU A 97 3.00 1.13 2.40
C GLU A 97 1.71 1.25 3.20
N VAL A 98 1.81 1.37 4.53
CA VAL A 98 0.69 1.66 5.44
C VAL A 98 1.10 2.81 6.37
N PRO A 99 0.83 4.08 6.02
CA PRO A 99 1.20 5.23 6.83
C PRO A 99 0.50 5.24 8.20
N LEU A 100 1.19 4.79 9.25
CA LEU A 100 0.62 4.63 10.60
C LEU A 100 0.22 5.95 11.29
N THR A 101 0.69 7.08 10.76
CA THR A 101 0.26 8.43 11.16
C THR A 101 -1.14 8.78 10.66
N TRP A 102 -1.61 8.11 9.60
CA TRP A 102 -2.97 8.20 9.07
C TRP A 102 -3.83 7.03 9.58
N ASN A 103 -3.22 5.85 9.76
CA ASN A 103 -3.85 4.63 10.28
C ASN A 103 -3.46 4.37 11.75
N ASN A 104 -3.91 5.23 12.66
CA ASN A 104 -3.39 5.27 14.03
C ASN A 104 -3.80 4.06 14.90
N ASP A 105 -4.90 3.40 14.56
CA ASP A 105 -5.38 2.15 15.16
C ASP A 105 -4.47 0.96 14.86
N LEU A 106 -3.87 0.92 13.66
CA LEU A 106 -2.93 -0.13 13.25
C LEU A 106 -1.60 -0.09 14.02
N GLN A 107 -1.30 0.98 14.77
CA GLN A 107 -0.05 1.09 15.55
C GLN A 107 0.14 -0.04 16.58
N ALA A 108 -0.94 -0.71 17.02
CA ALA A 108 -0.88 -1.84 17.94
C ALA A 108 -0.45 -3.18 17.28
N VAL A 109 -0.53 -3.27 15.94
CA VAL A 109 -0.17 -4.47 15.15
C VAL A 109 0.97 -4.17 14.16
N ALA A 110 1.68 -3.06 14.34
CA ALA A 110 2.62 -2.54 13.37
C ALA A 110 3.95 -2.10 14.00
N GLU A 111 4.98 -2.91 13.79
CA GLU A 111 6.36 -2.55 14.16
C GLU A 111 6.89 -1.43 13.24
N LYS A 112 7.44 -0.38 13.85
CA LYS A 112 7.83 0.87 13.17
C LYS A 112 9.19 0.74 12.50
N THR A 113 9.16 0.44 11.21
CA THR A 113 10.32 0.62 10.32
C THR A 113 10.31 2.05 9.73
N GLY A 114 11.48 2.69 9.72
CA GLY A 114 11.71 3.98 9.07
C GLY A 114 10.96 5.21 9.64
N ILE A 115 10.96 6.30 8.86
CA ILE A 115 10.51 7.64 9.27
C ILE A 115 8.98 7.78 9.13
N GLY A 116 8.22 7.01 9.93
CA GLY A 116 6.75 7.10 10.01
C GLY A 116 5.97 6.69 8.75
N ARG A 117 6.67 6.20 7.72
CA ARG A 117 6.17 5.63 6.46
C ARG A 117 6.46 4.14 6.47
N THR A 118 5.58 3.38 7.09
CA THR A 118 5.86 2.02 7.53
C THR A 118 5.29 1.00 6.56
N ILE A 119 6.08 -0.03 6.26
CA ILE A 119 5.56 -1.39 6.04
C ILE A 119 5.99 -2.19 7.27
N THR A 120 5.20 -3.14 7.73
CA THR A 120 5.36 -3.72 9.08
C THR A 120 6.44 -4.79 9.17
N GLY A 121 7.41 -4.54 10.05
CA GLY A 121 8.40 -5.53 10.46
C GLY A 121 7.85 -6.59 11.42
N VAL A 122 8.76 -7.42 11.90
CA VAL A 122 8.58 -8.40 12.98
C VAL A 122 9.92 -8.48 13.75
N LEU A 123 9.90 -8.65 15.08
CA LEU A 123 10.78 -9.48 15.95
C LEU A 123 11.00 -8.85 17.36
N PRO A 124 11.24 -9.63 18.44
CA PRO A 124 10.75 -10.97 18.82
C PRO A 124 10.26 -10.91 20.32
N SER A 125 10.30 -11.89 21.25
CA SER A 125 10.65 -13.34 21.34
C SER A 125 10.01 -13.95 22.62
N SER A 126 9.43 -15.15 22.53
CA SER A 126 9.16 -16.11 23.64
C SER A 126 8.17 -15.68 24.77
N PRO A 127 7.31 -16.59 25.27
CA PRO A 127 7.75 -17.56 26.27
C PRO A 127 7.08 -18.97 26.22
N GLN A 128 7.54 -19.86 27.11
CA GLN A 128 7.03 -21.20 27.46
C GLN A 128 7.40 -22.33 26.45
N GLU A 129 8.00 -23.45 26.86
CA GLU A 129 8.50 -23.87 28.20
C GLU A 129 10.04 -23.92 28.28
#